data_AF-A0A935LTM2-F1
#
_entry.id   AF-A0A935LTM2-F1
#
_cell.length_a   1.000
_cell.length_b   1.000
_cell.length_c   1.000
_cell.angle_alpha   90.00
_cell.angle_beta   90.00
_cell.angle_gamma   90.00
#
_symmetry.space_group_name_H-M   'P 1'
#
loop_
_entity.id
_entity.type
_entity.pdbx_description
1 polymer ?
#
loop_
_entity_poly.entity_id
_entity_poly.type
_entity_poly.pdbx_seq_one_letter_code
_entity_poly.pdbx_strand_id
1 'polypeptide(L)'
;MMNGKSNYSEQFEIAKLRIKFNQLVVNNIIRIDAFYNLFMMAVSLEEFDWAQDFLKKYSINLEQKFRNNAVHYGNARIFFYKKEYGEALKELSKIKNFSFIHYKPAVKILQMMIYYELKLLPECTDAANSFIQFLRNDKLVHTDYKKVYDRFIKIYLKLVNVESSKKMSKLNDLSQTVKNLKEMLISRKWITVKIDELEKRMKNSQTKQAI
;
A
#
# COMPACT_ATOMS: atom_id res chain seq x y z
N MET A 1 18.74 -4.17 -17.07
CA MET A 1 17.40 -3.93 -16.48
C MET A 1 16.69 -5.27 -16.40
N MET A 2 16.64 -5.89 -15.21
CA MET A 2 15.95 -7.17 -15.02
C MET A 2 14.50 -6.94 -14.59
N ASN A 3 13.60 -7.65 -15.27
CA ASN A 3 12.16 -7.53 -15.23
C ASN A 3 11.57 -7.91 -13.86
N GLY A 4 11.18 -6.92 -13.05
CA GLY A 4 10.50 -7.14 -11.77
C GLY A 4 9.18 -7.92 -11.86
N LYS A 5 8.50 -7.93 -13.02
CA LYS A 5 7.30 -8.75 -13.25
C LYS A 5 7.61 -10.25 -13.43
N SER A 6 8.76 -10.58 -14.04
CA SER A 6 9.14 -11.96 -14.37
C SER A 6 9.39 -12.80 -13.11
N ASN A 7 10.01 -12.21 -12.08
CA ASN A 7 10.35 -12.91 -10.85
C ASN A 7 9.13 -13.10 -9.92
N TYR A 8 8.20 -12.13 -9.87
CA TYR A 8 7.01 -12.24 -9.02
C TYR A 8 6.01 -13.29 -9.53
N SER A 9 5.83 -13.40 -10.85
CA SER A 9 4.96 -14.43 -11.43
C SER A 9 5.48 -15.83 -11.12
N GLU A 10 6.77 -16.07 -11.31
CA GLU A 10 7.40 -17.36 -11.03
C GLU A 10 7.36 -17.70 -9.54
N GLN A 11 7.67 -16.75 -8.66
CA GLN A 11 7.55 -16.92 -7.20
C GLN A 11 6.11 -17.22 -6.76
N PHE A 12 5.12 -16.61 -7.42
CA PHE A 12 3.72 -16.85 -7.13
C PHE A 12 3.28 -18.25 -7.55
N GLU A 13 3.69 -18.73 -8.72
CA GLU A 13 3.42 -20.11 -9.15
C GLU A 13 4.10 -21.14 -8.23
N ILE A 14 5.35 -20.90 -7.82
CA ILE A 14 6.02 -21.73 -6.80
C ILE A 14 5.24 -21.72 -5.48
N ALA A 15 4.72 -20.57 -5.06
CA ALA A 15 3.94 -20.47 -3.83
C ALA A 15 2.59 -21.20 -3.94
N LYS A 16 1.91 -21.15 -5.09
CA LYS A 16 0.72 -21.98 -5.36
C LYS A 16 1.03 -23.48 -5.26
N LEU A 17 2.18 -23.91 -5.78
CA LEU A 17 2.64 -25.30 -5.64
C LEU A 17 2.90 -25.66 -4.18
N ARG A 18 3.54 -24.79 -3.39
CA ARG A 18 3.74 -25.02 -1.95
C ARG A 18 2.43 -25.19 -1.19
N ILE A 19 1.39 -24.43 -1.54
CA ILE A 19 0.05 -24.63 -1.00
C ILE A 19 -0.50 -26.00 -1.40
N LYS A 20 -0.40 -26.36 -2.70
CA LYS A 20 -0.89 -27.63 -3.24
C LYS A 20 -0.26 -28.84 -2.53
N PHE A 21 1.02 -28.74 -2.18
CA PHE A 21 1.76 -29.78 -1.44
C PHE A 21 1.67 -29.64 0.09
N ASN A 22 0.75 -28.81 0.61
CA ASN A 22 0.52 -28.58 2.03
C ASN A 22 1.77 -28.13 2.82
N GLN A 23 2.70 -27.44 2.16
CA GLN A 23 3.95 -26.96 2.75
C GLN A 23 3.84 -25.56 3.37
N LEU A 24 2.70 -24.87 3.14
CA LEU A 24 2.45 -23.55 3.73
C LEU A 24 1.94 -23.63 5.17
N VAL A 25 1.24 -24.72 5.51
CA VAL A 25 0.58 -24.91 6.80
C VAL A 25 1.43 -25.85 7.65
N VAL A 26 1.97 -25.36 8.76
CA VAL A 26 2.74 -26.15 9.72
C VAL A 26 1.95 -26.21 11.02
N ASN A 27 1.64 -27.41 11.51
CA ASN A 27 0.80 -27.62 12.70
C ASN A 27 -0.55 -26.87 12.63
N ASN A 28 -1.20 -26.90 11.46
CA ASN A 28 -2.44 -26.15 11.16
C ASN A 28 -2.32 -24.62 11.21
N ILE A 29 -1.10 -24.09 11.37
CA ILE A 29 -0.83 -22.64 11.45
C ILE A 29 -0.02 -22.17 10.24
N ILE A 30 -0.40 -21.00 9.70
CA ILE A 30 0.39 -20.25 8.72
C ILE A 30 1.00 -19.04 9.44
N ARG A 31 2.30 -18.84 9.21
CA ARG A 31 3.01 -17.64 9.69
C ARG A 31 2.46 -16.40 8.99
N ILE A 32 2.14 -15.35 9.75
CA ILE A 32 1.42 -14.17 9.24
C ILE A 32 2.15 -13.44 8.10
N ASP A 33 3.47 -13.37 8.15
CA ASP A 33 4.32 -12.83 7.08
C ASP A 33 4.23 -13.66 5.79
N ALA A 34 4.27 -14.98 5.88
CA ALA A 34 4.15 -15.87 4.73
C ALA A 34 2.76 -15.76 4.08
N PHE A 35 1.72 -15.73 4.90
CA PHE A 35 0.35 -15.50 4.46
C PHE A 35 0.23 -14.19 3.67
N TYR A 36 0.73 -13.10 4.25
CA TYR A 36 0.58 -11.78 3.64
C TYR A 36 1.47 -11.56 2.43
N ASN A 37 2.70 -12.08 2.44
CA ASN A 37 3.58 -11.98 1.28
C ASN A 37 2.92 -12.65 0.06
N LEU A 38 2.37 -13.84 0.26
CA LEU A 38 1.65 -14.56 -0.77
C LEU A 38 0.40 -13.82 -1.25
N PHE A 39 -0.41 -13.35 -0.30
CA PHE A 39 -1.57 -12.53 -0.62
C PHE A 39 -1.20 -11.27 -1.43
N MET A 40 -0.16 -10.55 -1.03
CA MET A 40 0.31 -9.35 -1.73
C MET A 40 0.91 -9.65 -3.11
N MET A 41 1.53 -10.81 -3.31
CA MET A 41 1.96 -11.25 -4.63
C MET A 41 0.76 -11.41 -5.56
N ALA A 42 -0.28 -12.12 -5.13
CA ALA A 42 -1.51 -12.30 -5.91
C ALA A 42 -2.14 -10.95 -6.29
N VAL A 43 -2.35 -10.07 -5.30
CA VAL A 43 -2.94 -8.74 -5.52
C VAL A 43 -2.08 -7.90 -6.47
N SER A 44 -0.75 -7.99 -6.38
CA SER A 44 0.17 -7.24 -7.26
C SER A 44 0.19 -7.76 -8.70
N LEU A 45 -0.17 -9.02 -8.90
CA LEU A 45 -0.37 -9.68 -10.20
C LEU A 45 -1.82 -9.54 -10.71
N GLU A 46 -2.67 -8.80 -9.99
CA GLU A 46 -4.09 -8.59 -10.33
C GLU A 46 -4.94 -9.88 -10.31
N GLU A 47 -4.47 -10.90 -9.59
CA GLU A 47 -5.12 -12.20 -9.38
C GLU A 47 -6.16 -12.10 -8.24
N PHE A 48 -7.17 -11.24 -8.41
CA PHE A 48 -8.07 -10.85 -7.32
C PHE A 48 -8.99 -11.97 -6.85
N ASP A 49 -9.50 -12.80 -7.76
CA ASP A 49 -10.37 -13.93 -7.40
C ASP A 49 -9.60 -14.96 -6.58
N TRP A 50 -8.38 -15.27 -7.02
CA TRP A 50 -7.47 -16.12 -6.25
C TRP A 50 -7.16 -15.52 -4.88
N ALA A 51 -6.89 -14.21 -4.81
CA ALA A 51 -6.59 -13.54 -3.54
C ALA A 51 -7.78 -13.58 -2.58
N GLN A 52 -9.01 -13.44 -3.08
CA GLN A 52 -10.23 -13.53 -2.30
C GLN A 52 -10.45 -14.95 -1.76
N ASP A 53 -10.25 -15.97 -2.60
CA ASP A 53 -10.37 -17.37 -2.21
C ASP A 53 -9.29 -17.76 -1.20
N PHE A 54 -8.05 -17.31 -1.41
CA PHE A 54 -6.95 -17.53 -0.48
C PHE A 54 -7.27 -16.93 0.90
N LEU A 55 -7.77 -15.70 0.93
CA LEU A 55 -8.15 -15.01 2.16
C LEU A 55 -9.26 -15.76 2.91
N LYS A 56 -10.32 -16.20 2.19
CA LYS A 56 -11.43 -16.95 2.77
C LYS A 56 -10.98 -18.32 3.30
N LYS A 57 -10.12 -19.02 2.55
CA LYS A 57 -9.73 -20.40 2.86
C LYS A 57 -8.67 -20.48 3.95
N TYR A 58 -7.65 -19.61 3.92
CA TYR A 58 -6.45 -19.76 4.75
C TYR A 58 -6.37 -18.79 5.93
N SER A 59 -7.26 -17.80 6.03
CA SER A 59 -7.28 -16.90 7.21
C SER A 59 -7.54 -17.66 8.51
N ILE A 60 -8.28 -18.78 8.49
CA ILE A 60 -8.51 -19.63 9.66
C ILE A 60 -7.23 -20.27 10.19
N ASN A 61 -6.23 -20.47 9.32
CA ASN A 61 -4.93 -21.02 9.70
C ASN A 61 -3.99 -19.96 10.30
N LEU A 62 -4.38 -18.69 10.36
CA LEU A 62 -3.62 -17.71 11.14
C LEU A 62 -3.87 -17.92 12.64
N GLU A 63 -2.94 -17.45 13.48
CA GLU A 63 -3.23 -17.32 14.92
C GLU A 63 -4.52 -16.52 15.12
N GLN A 64 -5.34 -16.92 16.09
CA GLN A 64 -6.68 -16.37 16.31
C GLN A 64 -6.70 -14.83 16.38
N LYS A 65 -5.68 -14.25 17.00
CA LYS A 65 -5.49 -12.79 17.15
C LYS A 65 -5.29 -12.04 15.83
N PHE A 66 -4.93 -12.72 14.73
CA PHE A 66 -4.68 -12.11 13.42
C PHE A 66 -5.80 -12.31 12.41
N ARG A 67 -6.65 -13.34 12.58
CA ARG A 67 -7.62 -13.78 11.55
C ARG A 67 -8.50 -12.64 11.04
N ASN A 68 -9.22 -11.96 11.94
CA ASN A 68 -10.16 -10.90 11.57
C ASN A 68 -9.46 -9.71 10.90
N ASN A 69 -8.35 -9.26 11.47
CA ASN A 69 -7.60 -8.13 10.91
C ASN A 69 -6.97 -8.46 9.56
N ALA A 70 -6.51 -9.70 9.36
CA ALA A 70 -5.99 -10.15 8.07
C ALA A 70 -7.08 -10.15 6.99
N VAL A 71 -8.29 -10.61 7.30
CA VAL A 71 -9.44 -10.59 6.37
C VAL A 71 -9.79 -9.15 5.99
N HIS A 72 -10.01 -8.27 6.95
CA HIS A 72 -10.36 -6.87 6.66
C HIS A 72 -9.26 -6.15 5.88
N TYR A 73 -8.00 -6.36 6.27
CA TYR A 73 -6.89 -5.74 5.55
C TYR A 73 -6.73 -6.30 4.12
N GLY A 74 -6.95 -7.60 3.94
CA GLY A 74 -6.94 -8.25 2.64
C GLY A 74 -8.04 -7.70 1.73
N ASN A 75 -9.29 -7.65 2.21
CA ASN A 75 -10.40 -7.07 1.45
C ASN A 75 -10.13 -5.60 1.10
N ALA A 76 -9.61 -4.79 2.05
CA ALA A 76 -9.25 -3.40 1.78
C ALA A 76 -8.21 -3.26 0.66
N ARG A 77 -7.23 -4.18 0.60
CA ARG A 77 -6.25 -4.24 -0.49
C ARG A 77 -6.92 -4.58 -1.82
N ILE A 78 -7.77 -5.61 -1.86
CA ILE A 78 -8.47 -6.00 -3.09
C ILE A 78 -9.30 -4.82 -3.62
N PHE A 79 -10.12 -4.20 -2.77
CA PHE A 79 -10.92 -3.02 -3.13
C PHE A 79 -10.06 -1.85 -3.60
N PHE A 80 -8.92 -1.58 -2.95
CA PHE A 80 -8.01 -0.53 -3.38
C PHE A 80 -7.49 -0.74 -4.80
N TYR A 81 -7.08 -1.96 -5.16
CA TYR A 81 -6.60 -2.25 -6.51
C TYR A 81 -7.73 -2.27 -7.55
N LYS A 82 -8.94 -2.65 -7.16
CA LYS A 82 -10.17 -2.49 -7.96
C LYS A 82 -10.64 -1.04 -8.09
N LYS A 83 -9.95 -0.09 -7.46
CA LYS A 83 -10.28 1.35 -7.40
C LYS A 83 -11.60 1.64 -6.67
N GLU A 84 -12.06 0.70 -5.85
CA GLU A 84 -13.24 0.80 -4.99
C GLU A 84 -12.85 1.41 -3.63
N TYR A 85 -12.36 2.66 -3.64
CA TYR A 85 -11.70 3.27 -2.49
C TYR A 85 -12.60 3.46 -1.27
N GLY A 86 -13.90 3.68 -1.47
CA GLY A 86 -14.88 3.78 -0.38
C GLY A 86 -15.06 2.47 0.37
N GLU A 87 -15.18 1.34 -0.34
CA GLU A 87 -15.25 0.01 0.26
C GLU A 87 -13.93 -0.37 0.94
N ALA A 88 -12.80 0.01 0.32
CA ALA A 88 -11.49 -0.17 0.95
C ALA A 88 -11.40 0.55 2.31
N LEU A 89 -11.92 1.78 2.41
CA LEU A 89 -11.94 2.53 3.65
C LEU A 89 -12.86 1.90 4.70
N LYS A 90 -14.03 1.40 4.29
CA LYS A 90 -14.98 0.68 5.16
C LYS A 90 -14.37 -0.60 5.73
N GLU A 91 -13.55 -1.33 4.96
CA GLU A 91 -12.85 -2.50 5.48
C GLU A 91 -11.76 -2.11 6.47
N LEU A 92 -10.99 -1.04 6.20
CA LEU A 92 -9.97 -0.56 7.14
C LEU A 92 -10.55 -0.13 8.49
N SER A 93 -11.75 0.46 8.52
CA SER A 93 -12.38 0.89 9.77
C SER A 93 -12.82 -0.27 10.68
N LYS A 94 -12.95 -1.48 10.12
CA LYS A 94 -13.29 -2.71 10.87
C LYS A 94 -12.08 -3.32 11.58
N ILE A 95 -10.86 -2.90 11.25
CA ILE A 95 -9.64 -3.39 11.89
C ILE A 95 -9.57 -2.83 13.32
N LYS A 96 -9.63 -3.73 14.30
CA LYS A 96 -9.56 -3.41 15.73
C LYS A 96 -8.29 -4.03 16.33
N ASN A 97 -7.74 -3.39 17.37
CA ASN A 97 -6.59 -3.89 18.12
C ASN A 97 -5.41 -4.29 17.21
N PHE A 98 -4.50 -3.35 16.97
CA PHE A 98 -3.24 -3.61 16.26
C PHE A 98 -2.29 -4.43 17.15
N SER A 99 -2.69 -5.63 17.56
CA SER A 99 -1.90 -6.57 18.36
C SER A 99 -0.67 -7.10 17.61
N PHE A 100 -0.51 -6.71 16.34
CA PHE A 100 0.70 -6.92 15.56
C PHE A 100 1.31 -5.58 15.14
N ILE A 101 2.49 -5.30 15.70
CA ILE A 101 3.24 -4.07 15.49
C ILE A 101 3.66 -3.88 14.01
N HIS A 102 3.89 -4.96 13.29
CA HIS A 102 4.44 -4.90 11.93
C HIS A 102 3.39 -4.57 10.84
N TYR A 103 2.09 -4.77 11.09
CA TYR A 103 1.03 -4.47 10.10
C TYR A 103 0.44 -3.07 10.22
N LYS A 104 0.59 -2.42 11.38
CA LYS A 104 0.04 -1.07 11.61
C LYS A 104 0.58 -0.02 10.62
N PRO A 105 1.89 0.01 10.28
CA PRO A 105 2.39 0.86 9.20
C PRO A 105 1.72 0.58 7.85
N ALA A 106 1.53 -0.70 7.51
CA ALA A 106 0.95 -1.10 6.23
C ALA A 106 -0.52 -0.67 6.10
N VAL A 107 -1.29 -0.71 7.20
CA VAL A 107 -2.66 -0.17 7.28
C VAL A 107 -2.66 1.36 7.12
N LYS A 108 -1.82 2.07 7.87
CA LYS A 108 -1.73 3.54 7.79
C LYS A 108 -1.35 4.04 6.40
N ILE A 109 -0.41 3.35 5.74
CA ILE A 109 0.01 3.68 4.37
C ILE A 109 -1.15 3.48 3.39
N LEU A 110 -1.86 2.37 3.49
CA LEU A 110 -3.02 2.12 2.62
C LEU A 110 -4.13 3.16 2.86
N GLN A 111 -4.40 3.50 4.12
CA GLN A 111 -5.36 4.53 4.49
C GLN A 111 -5.01 5.90 3.88
N MET A 112 -3.74 6.31 3.98
CA MET A 112 -3.26 7.54 3.34
C MET A 112 -3.48 7.50 1.82
N MET A 113 -3.10 6.41 1.15
CA MET A 113 -3.31 6.25 -0.28
C MET A 113 -4.79 6.33 -0.66
N ILE A 114 -5.69 5.71 0.12
CA ILE A 114 -7.14 5.79 -0.07
C ILE A 114 -7.66 7.22 0.04
N TYR A 115 -7.26 7.98 1.07
CA TYR A 115 -7.68 9.37 1.22
C TYR A 115 -7.24 10.23 0.05
N TYR A 116 -6.03 10.00 -0.48
CA TYR A 116 -5.55 10.71 -1.66
C TYR A 116 -6.39 10.40 -2.90
N GLU A 117 -6.74 9.14 -3.12
CA GLU A 117 -7.54 8.72 -4.27
C GLU A 117 -8.98 9.27 -4.18
N LEU A 118 -9.53 9.36 -2.96
CA LEU A 118 -10.83 9.99 -2.68
C LEU A 118 -10.80 11.53 -2.71
N LYS A 119 -9.64 12.16 -2.95
CA LYS A 119 -9.45 13.62 -2.93
C LYS A 119 -9.81 14.29 -1.58
N LEU A 120 -9.72 13.53 -0.50
CA LEU A 120 -9.93 13.96 0.88
C LEU A 120 -8.63 14.56 1.45
N LEU A 121 -8.26 15.76 0.97
CA LEU A 121 -6.96 16.38 1.26
C LEU A 121 -6.73 16.75 2.74
N PRO A 122 -7.73 17.23 3.51
CA PRO A 122 -7.58 17.40 4.96
C PRO A 122 -7.21 16.08 5.65
N GLU A 123 -7.94 15.01 5.34
CA GLU A 123 -7.75 13.67 5.90
C GLU A 123 -6.41 13.07 5.50
N CYS A 124 -5.90 13.39 4.30
CA CYS A 124 -4.56 13.04 3.88
C CYS A 124 -3.50 13.58 4.86
N THR A 125 -3.65 14.84 5.25
CA THR A 125 -2.70 15.54 6.12
C THR A 125 -2.81 15.02 7.56
N ASP A 126 -4.04 14.82 8.05
CA ASP A 126 -4.29 14.28 9.38
C ASP A 126 -3.78 12.84 9.53
N ALA A 127 -4.00 12.00 8.52
CA ALA A 127 -3.49 10.63 8.50
C ALA A 127 -1.94 10.60 8.51
N ALA A 128 -1.30 11.49 7.75
CA ALA A 128 0.16 11.63 7.75
C ALA A 128 0.68 12.05 9.14
N ASN A 129 0.05 13.05 9.77
CA ASN A 129 0.42 13.51 11.11
C ASN A 129 0.25 12.41 12.17
N SER A 130 -0.87 11.69 12.12
CA SER A 130 -1.12 10.53 12.98
C SER A 130 -0.06 9.44 12.78
N PHE A 131 0.40 9.23 11.54
CA PHE A 131 1.45 8.26 11.27
C PHE A 131 2.81 8.70 11.81
N ILE A 132 3.16 9.98 11.68
CA ILE A 132 4.38 10.55 12.29
C ILE A 132 4.37 10.37 13.81
N GLN A 133 3.27 10.70 14.48
CA GLN A 133 3.14 10.52 15.93
C GLN A 133 3.32 9.06 16.34
N PHE A 134 2.70 8.14 15.59
CA PHE A 134 2.88 6.71 15.80
C PHE A 134 4.35 6.28 15.69
N LEU A 135 5.06 6.70 14.64
CA LEU A 135 6.48 6.34 14.43
C LEU A 135 7.40 6.90 15.52
N ARG A 136 7.09 8.07 16.08
CA ARG A 136 7.83 8.65 17.19
C ARG A 136 7.66 7.85 18.47
N ASN A 137 6.42 7.50 18.81
CA ASN A 137 6.07 6.87 20.08
C ASN A 137 6.37 5.37 20.14
N ASP A 138 6.44 4.71 18.98
CA ASP A 138 6.66 3.28 18.91
C ASP A 138 8.16 2.94 19.00
N LYS A 139 8.57 2.35 20.13
CA LYS A 139 9.95 1.91 20.40
C LYS A 139 10.31 0.59 19.69
N LEU A 140 9.33 -0.15 19.18
CA LEU A 140 9.51 -1.47 18.57
C LEU A 140 9.77 -1.41 17.06
N VAL A 141 9.54 -0.26 16.44
CA VAL A 141 9.94 -0.04 15.04
C VAL A 141 11.43 0.27 14.97
N HIS A 142 12.23 -0.61 14.36
CA HIS A 142 13.66 -0.39 14.15
C HIS A 142 13.93 0.95 13.43
N THR A 143 15.01 1.63 13.79
CA THR A 143 15.37 2.97 13.31
C THR A 143 15.46 3.04 11.78
N ASP A 144 15.96 1.99 11.13
CA ASP A 144 16.04 1.95 9.67
C ASP A 144 14.67 1.84 8.99
N TYR A 145 13.70 1.14 9.58
CA TYR A 145 12.33 1.16 9.06
C TYR A 145 11.67 2.53 9.25
N LYS A 146 11.95 3.24 10.35
CA LYS A 146 11.46 4.62 10.57
C LYS A 146 11.90 5.55 9.45
N LYS A 147 13.18 5.49 9.03
CA LYS A 147 13.70 6.29 7.90
C LYS A 147 12.92 6.03 6.61
N VAL A 148 12.56 4.77 6.33
CA VAL A 148 11.79 4.41 5.13
C VAL A 148 10.37 4.98 5.20
N TYR A 149 9.70 4.89 6.36
CA TYR A 149 8.37 5.47 6.55
C TYR A 149 8.38 7.00 6.49
N ASP A 150 9.34 7.66 7.14
CA ASP A 150 9.51 9.12 7.10
C ASP A 150 9.71 9.61 5.67
N ARG A 151 10.51 8.89 4.88
CA ARG A 151 10.70 9.17 3.46
C ARG A 151 9.38 9.10 2.70
N PHE A 152 8.61 8.03 2.90
CA PHE A 152 7.28 7.89 2.29
C PHE A 152 6.37 9.06 2.67
N ILE A 153 6.27 9.39 3.95
CA ILE A 153 5.40 10.46 4.46
C ILE A 153 5.78 11.82 3.84
N LYS A 154 7.08 12.14 3.75
CA LYS A 154 7.56 13.37 3.11
C LYS A 154 7.15 13.46 1.64
N ILE A 155 7.36 12.39 0.88
CA ILE A 155 6.98 12.34 -0.54
C ILE A 155 5.46 12.42 -0.71
N TYR A 156 4.71 11.73 0.15
CA TYR A 156 3.25 11.76 0.15
C TYR A 156 2.71 13.18 0.42
N LEU A 157 3.24 13.90 1.42
CA LEU A 157 2.83 15.28 1.70
C LEU A 157 3.19 16.24 0.56
N LYS A 158 4.33 16.05 -0.11
CA LYS A 158 4.64 16.78 -1.36
C LYS A 158 3.59 16.51 -2.44
N LEU A 159 3.17 15.25 -2.62
CA LEU A 159 2.13 14.87 -3.57
C LEU A 159 0.78 15.53 -3.26
N VAL A 160 0.37 15.52 -1.99
CA VAL A 160 -0.84 16.22 -1.51
C VAL A 160 -0.75 17.73 -1.79
N ASN A 161 0.40 18.35 -1.53
CA ASN A 161 0.63 19.78 -1.79
C ASN A 161 0.54 20.12 -3.30
N VAL A 162 1.04 19.25 -4.18
CA VAL A 162 0.89 19.41 -5.64
C VAL A 162 -0.57 19.29 -6.04
N GLU A 163 -1.30 18.29 -5.52
CA GLU A 163 -2.72 18.10 -5.79
C GLU A 163 -3.55 19.30 -5.29
N SER A 164 -3.21 19.88 -4.14
CA SER A 164 -3.87 21.06 -3.58
C SER A 164 -3.57 22.33 -4.40
N SER A 165 -2.30 22.63 -4.65
CA SER A 165 -1.92 23.92 -5.22
C SER A 165 -1.93 23.95 -6.75
N LYS A 166 -2.01 22.80 -7.42
CA LYS A 166 -1.98 22.66 -8.90
C LYS A 166 -0.79 23.36 -9.59
N LYS A 167 0.35 23.49 -8.91
CA LYS A 167 1.54 24.20 -9.44
C LYS A 167 2.47 23.24 -10.17
N MET A 168 2.70 23.49 -11.46
CA MET A 168 3.61 22.69 -12.30
C MET A 168 5.05 22.66 -11.76
N SER A 169 5.55 23.77 -11.20
CA SER A 169 6.88 23.82 -10.60
C SER A 169 7.05 22.84 -9.42
N LYS A 170 6.02 22.69 -8.58
CA LYS A 170 6.02 21.70 -7.49
C LYS A 170 5.93 20.26 -8.00
N LEU A 171 5.19 20.03 -9.08
CA LEU A 171 5.13 18.71 -9.73
C LEU A 171 6.51 18.32 -10.28
N ASN A 172 7.20 19.25 -10.93
CA ASN A 172 8.55 19.04 -11.45
C ASN A 172 9.55 18.72 -10.33
N ASP A 173 9.52 19.48 -9.22
CA ASP A 173 10.35 19.17 -8.02
C ASP A 173 10.08 17.76 -7.47
N LEU A 174 8.80 17.41 -7.32
CA LEU A 174 8.41 16.08 -6.84
C LEU A 174 8.87 14.96 -7.79
N SER A 175 8.67 15.14 -9.10
CA SER A 175 9.08 14.19 -10.13
C SER A 175 10.60 13.97 -10.10
N GLN A 176 11.38 15.04 -10.03
CA GLN A 176 12.85 14.96 -9.92
C GLN A 176 13.29 14.32 -8.60
N THR A 177 12.65 14.68 -7.48
CA THR A 177 12.92 14.06 -6.18
C THR A 177 12.74 12.54 -6.25
N VAL A 178 11.64 12.05 -6.83
CA VAL A 178 11.36 10.61 -6.92
C VAL A 178 12.27 9.89 -7.91
N LYS A 179 12.62 10.53 -9.04
CA LYS A 179 13.55 9.98 -10.05
C LYS A 179 14.96 9.80 -9.51
N ASN A 180 15.47 10.78 -8.75
CA ASN A 180 16.84 10.77 -8.23
C ASN A 180 17.00 9.97 -6.94
N LEU A 181 15.89 9.59 -6.30
CA LEU A 181 15.91 8.81 -5.07
C LEU A 181 16.34 7.37 -5.33
N LYS A 182 17.55 7.01 -4.86
CA LYS A 182 18.12 5.66 -4.99
C LYS A 182 17.61 4.70 -3.93
N GLU A 183 17.24 5.20 -2.76
CA GLU A 183 16.80 4.35 -1.66
C GLU A 183 15.38 3.80 -1.86
N MET A 184 15.04 2.80 -1.05
CA MET A 184 13.72 2.20 -1.02
C MET A 184 12.64 3.27 -0.74
N LEU A 185 11.61 3.29 -1.58
CA LEU A 185 10.42 4.13 -1.42
C LEU A 185 9.19 3.23 -1.39
N ILE A 186 8.45 3.28 -0.29
CA ILE A 186 7.21 2.53 -0.15
C ILE A 186 6.21 3.03 -1.21
N SER A 187 5.49 2.09 -1.83
CA SER A 187 4.48 2.39 -2.84
C SER A 187 5.01 3.22 -4.02
N ARG A 188 6.31 3.10 -4.37
CA ARG A 188 6.94 3.82 -5.48
C ARG A 188 6.11 3.76 -6.77
N LYS A 189 5.64 2.55 -7.16
CA LYS A 189 4.79 2.35 -8.35
C LYS A 189 3.55 3.25 -8.32
N TRP A 190 2.84 3.28 -7.19
CA TRP A 190 1.64 4.11 -7.04
C TRP A 190 1.99 5.60 -7.09
N ILE A 191 3.04 6.04 -6.39
CA ILE A 191 3.50 7.44 -6.40
C ILE A 191 3.83 7.90 -7.83
N THR A 192 4.56 7.08 -8.60
CA THR A 192 4.90 7.39 -9.99
C THR A 192 3.64 7.53 -10.85
N VAL A 193 2.69 6.59 -10.73
CA VAL A 193 1.41 6.68 -11.46
C VAL A 193 0.66 7.96 -11.13
N LYS A 194 0.60 8.36 -9.84
CA LYS A 194 -0.04 9.63 -9.45
C LYS A 194 0.67 10.85 -10.03
N ILE A 195 2.00 10.86 -10.06
CA ILE A 195 2.79 11.94 -10.70
C ILE A 195 2.46 12.03 -12.19
N ASP A 196 2.40 10.90 -12.90
CA ASP A 196 2.09 10.87 -14.33
C ASP A 196 0.65 11.33 -14.63
N GLU A 197 -0.32 10.93 -13.81
CA GLU A 197 -1.70 11.40 -13.89
C GLU A 197 -1.80 12.92 -13.68
N LEU A 198 -1.08 13.44 -12.68
CA LEU A 198 -1.00 14.88 -12.42
C LEU A 198 -0.41 15.63 -13.61
N GLU A 199 0.68 15.11 -14.20
CA GLU A 199 1.34 15.72 -15.34
C GLU A 199 0.41 15.80 -16.55
N LYS A 200 -0.27 14.70 -16.89
CA LYS A 200 -1.26 14.66 -17.98
C LYS A 200 -2.39 15.66 -17.73
N ARG A 201 -2.96 15.68 -16.52
CA ARG A 201 -4.06 16.57 -16.17
C ARG A 201 -3.66 18.04 -16.26
N MET A 202 -2.49 18.41 -15.73
CA MET A 202 -2.03 19.80 -15.72
C MET A 202 -1.65 20.31 -17.12
N LYS A 203 -1.02 19.48 -17.96
CA LYS A 203 -0.74 19.85 -19.37
C LYS A 203 -2.02 20.09 -20.15
N ASN A 204 -3.01 19.22 -20.00
CA ASN A 204 -4.31 19.38 -20.67
C ASN A 204 -5.06 20.66 -20.24
N SER A 205 -4.93 21.07 -18.97
CA SER A 205 -5.50 22.32 -18.48
C SER A 205 -4.82 23.56 -19.05
N GLN A 206 -3.50 23.52 -19.29
CA GLN A 206 -2.76 24.65 -19.89
C GLN A 206 -3.09 24.81 -21.38
N THR A 207 -3.23 23.72 -22.14
CA THR A 207 -3.61 23.78 -23.56
C THR A 207 -5.02 24.35 -23.77
N LYS A 208 -5.97 24.08 -22.85
CA LYS A 208 -7.33 24.62 -22.91
C LYS A 208 -7.46 26.10 -22.52
N GLN A 209 -6.46 26.69 -21.86
CA GLN A 209 -6.44 28.11 -21.50
C GLN A 209 -5.73 28.99 -22.56
N ALA A 210 -5.10 28.37 -23.55
CA ALA A 210 -4.36 29.04 -24.62
C ALA A 210 -5.13 29.10 -25.96
N ILE A 211 -6.38 28.64 -25.97
CA ILE A 211 -7.33 28.67 -27.10
C ILE A 211 -8.52 29.52 -26.65
#